data_AF-A0A9D5Q6I9-F1
#
_entry.id   AF-A0A9D5Q6I9-F1
#
_cell.length_a   1.000
_cell.length_b   1.000
_cell.length_c   1.000
_cell.angle_alpha   90.00
_cell.angle_beta   90.00
_cell.angle_gamma   90.00
#
_symmetry.space_group_name_H-M   'P 1'
#
loop_
_entity.id
_entity.type
_entity.pdbx_description
1 polymer ?
#
loop_
_entity_poly.entity_id
_entity_poly.type
_entity_poly.pdbx_seq_one_letter_code
_entity_poly.pdbx_strand_id
1 'polypeptide(L)'
;LIERGAGTVILTLGERGSLLVDAKTTEHVPVETVKALDTTGAGDAFVGSLAYFLALGKSLTEAMRRANRIAAISVQSSGTQTSFPVAKDLPAELLQ
;
A
#
# COMPACT_ATOMS: atom_id res chain seq x y z
N LEU A 1 7.89 4.83 -17.94
CA LEU A 1 6.51 4.27 -17.86
C LEU A 1 5.48 5.29 -18.30
N ILE A 2 5.51 6.51 -17.73
CA ILE A 2 4.66 7.63 -18.18
C ILE A 2 4.89 7.96 -19.66
N GLU A 3 6.14 8.16 -20.09
CA GLU A 3 6.48 8.36 -21.52
C GLU A 3 6.09 7.19 -22.42
N ARG A 4 5.90 5.99 -21.84
CA ARG A 4 5.46 4.78 -22.56
C ARG A 4 3.93 4.63 -22.59
N GLY A 5 3.18 5.61 -22.08
CA GLY A 5 1.71 5.67 -22.16
C GLY A 5 0.95 5.29 -20.89
N ALA A 6 1.62 4.99 -19.77
CA ALA A 6 0.92 4.78 -18.50
C ALA A 6 0.36 6.13 -17.99
N GLY A 7 -0.95 6.19 -17.72
CA GLY A 7 -1.58 7.41 -17.17
C GLY A 7 -1.14 7.71 -15.73
N THR A 8 -0.82 6.68 -14.96
CA THR A 8 -0.39 6.78 -13.57
C THR A 8 0.56 5.62 -13.23
N VAL A 9 1.58 5.91 -12.43
CA VAL A 9 2.53 4.93 -11.90
C VAL A 9 2.56 5.07 -10.38
N ILE A 10 2.41 3.95 -9.67
CA ILE A 10 2.64 3.88 -8.23
C ILE A 10 3.88 3.03 -8.02
N LEU A 11 4.89 3.61 -7.37
CA LEU A 11 6.12 2.93 -7.04
C LEU A 11 6.17 2.66 -5.53
N THR A 12 6.18 1.39 -5.13
CA THR A 12 6.39 1.01 -3.73
C THR A 12 7.86 1.20 -3.35
N LEU A 13 8.11 1.86 -2.23
CA LEU A 13 9.45 2.24 -1.75
C LEU A 13 9.86 1.52 -0.45
N GLY A 14 9.19 0.41 -0.12
CA GLY A 14 9.41 -0.35 1.11
C GLY A 14 9.02 0.46 2.35
N GLU A 15 9.91 0.52 3.33
CA GLU A 15 9.74 1.30 4.57
C GLU A 15 9.52 2.80 4.35
N ARG A 16 9.80 3.30 3.13
CA ARG A 16 9.56 4.70 2.75
C ARG A 16 8.13 4.94 2.22
N GLY A 17 7.27 3.93 2.17
CA GLY A 17 5.89 4.05 1.67
C GLY A 17 5.82 3.92 0.15
N SER A 18 5.17 4.85 -0.54
CA SER A 18 4.94 4.78 -1.98
C SER A 18 4.99 6.14 -2.67
N LEU A 19 5.35 6.16 -3.96
CA LEU A 19 5.38 7.36 -4.80
C LEU A 19 4.31 7.26 -5.89
N LEU A 20 3.45 8.26 -5.99
CA LEU A 20 2.54 8.48 -7.09
C LEU A 20 3.22 9.34 -8.15
N VAL A 21 3.20 8.91 -9.40
CA VAL A 21 3.69 9.69 -10.54
C VAL A 21 2.65 9.67 -11.64
N ASP A 22 2.24 10.85 -12.12
CA ASP A 22 1.46 11.03 -13.33
C ASP A 22 2.11 12.12 -14.21
N ALA A 23 1.42 12.59 -15.27
CA ALA A 23 1.94 13.60 -16.18
C ALA A 23 2.16 15.00 -15.55
N LYS A 24 1.55 15.27 -14.39
CA LYS A 24 1.54 16.57 -13.72
C LYS A 24 2.06 16.51 -12.29
N THR A 25 1.92 15.36 -11.65
CA THR A 25 2.10 15.17 -10.22
C THR A 25 3.21 14.16 -9.94
N THR A 26 4.00 14.47 -8.93
CA THR A 26 4.82 13.49 -8.22
C THR A 26 4.57 13.67 -6.74
N GLU A 27 3.89 12.71 -6.11
CA GLU A 27 3.45 12.77 -4.71
C GLU A 27 4.01 11.59 -3.92
N HIS A 28 4.77 11.90 -2.86
CA HIS A 28 5.27 10.88 -1.93
C HIS A 28 4.27 10.66 -0.81
N VAL A 29 3.85 9.41 -0.62
CA VAL A 29 2.96 8.96 0.45
C VAL A 29 3.79 8.13 1.42
N PRO A 30 4.23 8.69 2.57
CA PRO A 30 5.06 7.98 3.53
C PRO A 30 4.24 6.94 4.31
N VAL A 31 4.95 6.06 5.02
CA VAL A 31 4.40 5.09 5.96
C VAL A 31 5.22 5.12 7.25
N GLU A 32 4.60 4.77 8.35
CA GLU A 32 5.30 4.55 9.61
C GLU A 32 6.23 3.33 9.48
N THR A 33 7.49 3.49 9.89
CA THR A 33 8.47 2.39 9.92
C THR A 33 8.08 1.37 10.98
N VAL A 34 8.16 0.10 10.61
CA VAL A 34 7.87 -1.04 11.50
C VAL A 34 9.07 -1.99 11.52
N LYS A 35 9.15 -2.84 12.54
CA LYS A 35 10.11 -3.94 12.56
C LYS A 35 9.62 -5.06 11.65
N ALA A 36 10.15 -5.16 10.43
CA ALA A 36 9.83 -6.24 9.52
C ALA A 36 10.42 -7.58 10.00
N LEU A 37 9.62 -8.63 9.93
CA LEU A 37 10.01 -10.03 10.13
C LEU A 37 10.25 -10.71 8.77
N ASP A 38 9.35 -10.51 7.81
CA ASP A 38 9.37 -11.11 6.48
C ASP A 38 8.70 -10.16 5.48
N THR A 39 9.41 -9.76 4.42
CA THR A 39 8.86 -8.81 3.42
C THR A 39 8.16 -9.48 2.26
N THR A 40 8.08 -10.81 2.27
CA THR A 40 7.48 -11.57 1.18
C THR A 40 5.98 -11.28 1.09
N GLY A 41 5.48 -10.92 -0.10
CA GLY A 41 4.06 -10.61 -0.31
C GLY A 41 3.63 -9.19 0.08
N ALA A 42 4.53 -8.33 0.59
CA ALA A 42 4.19 -6.95 0.94
C ALA A 42 3.61 -6.14 -0.25
N GLY A 43 4.13 -6.38 -1.46
CA GLY A 43 3.61 -5.78 -2.68
C GLY A 43 2.20 -6.27 -3.03
N ASP A 44 1.92 -7.56 -2.84
CA ASP A 44 0.59 -8.13 -3.07
C ASP A 44 -0.43 -7.60 -2.05
N ALA A 45 -0.03 -7.51 -0.77
CA ALA A 45 -0.83 -6.89 0.29
C ALA A 45 -1.14 -5.41 -0.04
N PHE A 46 -0.14 -4.67 -0.55
CA PHE A 46 -0.34 -3.29 -1.01
C PHE A 46 -1.35 -3.22 -2.16
N VAL A 47 -1.16 -4.01 -3.22
CA VAL A 47 -2.03 -3.96 -4.41
C VAL A 47 -3.47 -4.38 -4.08
N GLY A 48 -3.65 -5.45 -3.29
CA GLY A 48 -4.97 -5.90 -2.85
C GLY A 48 -5.68 -4.85 -2.01
N SER A 49 -4.96 -4.22 -1.08
CA SER A 49 -5.49 -3.14 -0.25
C SER A 49 -5.84 -1.90 -1.07
N LEU A 50 -4.97 -1.52 -2.00
CA LEU A 50 -5.20 -0.39 -2.91
C LEU A 50 -6.49 -0.61 -3.72
N ALA A 51 -6.65 -1.78 -4.32
CA ALA A 51 -7.84 -2.15 -5.08
C ALA A 51 -9.11 -2.11 -4.21
N TYR A 52 -9.03 -2.62 -2.98
CA TYR A 52 -10.14 -2.58 -2.02
C TYR A 52 -10.60 -1.15 -1.72
N PHE A 53 -9.69 -0.25 -1.36
CA PHE A 53 -10.08 1.13 -1.02
C PHE A 53 -10.52 1.96 -2.23
N LEU A 54 -9.94 1.71 -3.41
CA LEU A 54 -10.43 2.32 -4.65
C LEU A 54 -11.85 1.85 -4.98
N ALA A 55 -12.17 0.57 -4.78
CA ALA A 55 -13.52 0.05 -4.98
C ALA A 55 -14.54 0.66 -3.99
N LEU A 56 -14.09 1.07 -2.80
CA LEU A 56 -14.89 1.83 -1.84
C LEU A 56 -15.00 3.34 -2.15
N GLY A 57 -14.43 3.79 -3.27
CA GLY A 57 -14.52 5.19 -3.71
C GLY A 57 -13.56 6.13 -2.99
N LYS A 58 -12.53 5.62 -2.30
CA LYS A 58 -11.47 6.48 -1.73
C LYS A 58 -10.66 7.12 -2.85
N SER A 59 -10.11 8.31 -2.59
CA SER A 59 -9.15 8.93 -3.51
C SER A 59 -7.89 8.07 -3.63
N LEU A 60 -7.15 8.23 -4.74
CA LEU A 60 -5.95 7.44 -4.99
C LEU A 60 -4.91 7.58 -3.86
N THR A 61 -4.62 8.82 -3.45
CA THR A 61 -3.68 9.10 -2.36
C THR A 61 -4.13 8.49 -1.03
N GLU A 62 -5.44 8.51 -0.74
CA GLU A 62 -5.97 7.91 0.49
C GLU A 62 -5.91 6.38 0.45
N ALA A 63 -6.25 5.78 -0.69
CA ALA A 63 -6.12 4.35 -0.91
C ALA A 63 -4.65 3.89 -0.78
N MET A 64 -3.70 4.66 -1.32
CA MET A 64 -2.26 4.42 -1.18
C MET A 64 -1.80 4.52 0.28
N ARG A 65 -2.27 5.52 1.04
CA ARG A 65 -1.93 5.69 2.46
C ARG A 65 -2.33 4.46 3.27
N ARG A 66 -3.53 3.93 3.04
CA ARG A 66 -4.03 2.73 3.73
C ARG A 66 -3.36 1.46 3.25
N ALA A 67 -3.12 1.33 1.95
CA ALA A 67 -2.39 0.21 1.36
C ALA A 67 -0.96 0.10 1.91
N ASN A 68 -0.25 1.23 2.04
CA ASN A 68 1.05 1.29 2.71
C ASN A 68 0.98 0.75 4.13
N ARG A 69 -0.02 1.17 4.90
CA ARG A 69 -0.18 0.75 6.29
C ARG A 69 -0.51 -0.73 6.42
N ILE A 70 -1.35 -1.30 5.55
CA ILE A 70 -1.62 -2.74 5.53
C ILE A 70 -0.38 -3.53 5.12
N ALA A 71 0.36 -3.07 4.10
CA ALA A 71 1.62 -3.70 3.72
C ALA A 71 2.63 -3.69 4.89
N ALA A 72 2.75 -2.57 5.62
CA ALA A 72 3.57 -2.50 6.83
C ALA A 72 3.10 -3.46 7.94
N ILE A 73 1.80 -3.72 8.07
CA ILE A 73 1.30 -4.74 9.02
C ILE A 73 1.67 -6.15 8.55
N SER A 74 1.51 -6.45 7.26
CA SER A 74 1.78 -7.79 6.72
C SER A 74 3.23 -8.24 6.96
N VAL A 75 4.20 -7.32 6.84
CA VAL A 75 5.62 -7.68 6.97
C VAL A 75 6.06 -8.00 8.41
N GLN A 76 5.20 -7.78 9.40
CA GLN A 76 5.47 -8.11 10.81
C GLN A 76 5.18 -9.59 11.14
N SER A 77 4.59 -10.33 10.19
CA SER A 77 4.32 -11.77 10.30
C SER A 77 5.03 -12.54 9.18
N SER A 78 5.32 -13.82 9.39
CA SER A 78 6.00 -14.64 8.37
C SER A 78 5.02 -15.19 7.33
N GLY A 79 5.51 -15.32 6.09
CA GLY A 79 4.79 -15.91 4.97
C GLY A 79 4.18 -14.88 4.02
N THR A 80 3.64 -15.37 2.91
CA THR A 80 2.98 -14.56 1.87
C THR A 80 1.52 -14.33 2.21
N GLN A 81 0.59 -15.11 1.67
CA GLN A 81 -0.84 -14.90 1.91
C GLN A 81 -1.23 -15.12 3.38
N THR A 82 -0.49 -15.98 4.09
CA THR A 82 -0.71 -16.27 5.51
C THR A 82 -0.36 -15.09 6.41
N SER A 83 0.42 -14.10 5.94
CA SER A 83 0.76 -12.90 6.69
C SER A 83 -0.23 -11.75 6.47
N PHE A 84 -1.21 -11.90 5.56
CA PHE A 84 -2.17 -10.85 5.28
C PHE A 84 -3.11 -10.66 6.48
N PRO A 85 -3.20 -9.44 7.03
CA PRO A 85 -4.08 -9.18 8.16
C PRO A 85 -5.53 -9.31 7.73
N VAL A 86 -6.37 -9.86 8.60
CA VAL A 86 -7.83 -9.79 8.40
C VAL A 86 -8.38 -8.56 9.12
N ALA A 87 -9.64 -8.19 8.84
CA ALA A 87 -10.24 -6.95 9.37
C ALA A 87 -10.13 -6.80 10.90
N LYS A 88 -10.19 -7.90 11.65
CA LYS A 88 -10.04 -7.90 13.13
C LYS A 88 -8.63 -7.56 13.61
N ASP A 89 -7.62 -7.71 12.76
CA ASP A 89 -6.21 -7.45 13.09
C ASP A 89 -5.80 -6.02 12.69
N LEU A 90 -6.70 -5.29 12.01
CA LEU A 90 -6.47 -3.93 11.53
C LEU A 90 -7.07 -2.90 12.49
N PRO A 91 -6.43 -1.72 12.66
CA PRO A 91 -7.04 -0.60 13.36
C PRO A 91 -8.36 -0.20 12.69
N ALA A 92 -9.41 0.06 13.48
CA ALA A 92 -10.76 0.30 12.96
C ALA A 92 -10.81 1.53 12.03
N GLU A 93 -10.07 2.58 12.36
CA GLU A 93 -9.91 3.79 11.56
C GLU A 93 -9.36 3.52 10.15
N LEU A 94 -8.63 2.42 9.98
CA LEU A 94 -8.02 2.05 8.71
C LEU A 94 -9.04 1.48 7.72
N LEU A 95 -10.21 1.05 8.19
CA LEU A 95 -11.28 0.51 7.35
C LEU A 95 -12.41 1.52 7.08
N GLN A 96 -12.44 2.65 7.80
CA GLN A 96 -13.46 3.71 7.66
C GLN A 96 -13.27 4.56 6.41
#